data_AF-A0A7S4QBB8-F1
#
_entry.id   AF-A0A7S4QBB8-F1
#
_cell.length_a   1.000
_cell.length_b   1.000
_cell.length_c   1.000
_cell.angle_alpha   90.00
_cell.angle_beta   90.00
_cell.angle_gamma   90.00
#
_symmetry.space_group_name_H-M   'P 1'
#
loop_
_entity.id
_entity.type
_entity.pdbx_description
1 polymer ?
#
loop_
_entity_poly.entity_id
_entity_poly.type
_entity_poly.pdbx_seq_one_letter_code
_entity_poly.pdbx_strand_id
1 'polypeptide(L)'
;MGSSTSVVVEEEKATWKKPHNLEVDEDLQEKQRPFIADFGKDLTLCWLAHTLQGKRVRHYFVTDGTLMMEFGDGRKVTGSVEVKPLSYKAGSYEVEKEFQFTKEVRQRMEVVCGSQNHSFCLRNSEHMCKYIITGSWVSRQVFPEGLIMSAFRSYMGGKPPVEINTLPVDLKPEVVMKTLYTGMTGFIKYRRAKTPLTEREASEAFNVVLLGPTGCGKSNLINVLYNKTVCPSVASLSSVTRNMRITQGTTTVLGRQRPVNVIDTIGFCDSEMSPSEVMASVQQHLKANFFEIDKIVLVCAGRLEAEQEAAMRQIMDWLRYSEGQNRFNFVLVYNKCDGLDETQREELLAQMCGRLKLATSSLLVSPTPCLPSTTLKGQTQNRITDLPLQVAVGFPPNASYASVTEDHLAYLDAVFHTHGGRLKVDPASGCAVL
;
A
#
# COMPACT_ATOMS: atom_id res chain seq x y z
N MET A 1 1.81 44.35 -0.90
CA MET A 1 2.40 44.00 0.41
C MET A 1 2.86 42.55 0.33
N GLY A 2 4.17 42.31 0.27
CA GLY A 2 4.71 40.96 0.14
C GLY A 2 4.48 40.17 1.43
N SER A 3 3.70 39.09 1.36
CA SER A 3 3.55 38.13 2.44
C SER A 3 4.91 37.51 2.73
N SER A 4 5.58 37.91 3.82
CA SER A 4 6.79 37.22 4.28
C SER A 4 6.41 35.78 4.63
N THR A 5 6.87 34.83 3.82
CA THR A 5 6.60 33.41 4.09
C THR A 5 7.35 33.01 5.36
N SER A 6 6.68 32.31 6.28
CA SER A 6 7.27 31.87 7.55
C SER A 6 8.52 31.03 7.31
N VAL A 7 9.56 31.20 8.14
CA VAL A 7 10.82 30.43 8.05
C VAL A 7 10.55 28.93 8.00
N VAL A 8 9.62 28.43 8.82
CA VAL A 8 9.23 27.01 8.88
C VAL A 8 8.65 26.52 7.55
N VAL A 9 7.96 27.38 6.79
CA VAL A 9 7.41 27.01 5.48
C VAL A 9 8.52 26.87 4.44
N GLU A 10 9.51 27.76 4.44
CA GLU A 10 10.64 27.66 3.51
C GLU A 10 11.54 26.47 3.85
N GLU A 11 11.77 26.20 5.13
CA GLU A 11 12.47 24.99 5.59
C GLU A 11 11.72 23.71 5.16
N GLU A 12 10.40 23.64 5.38
CA GLU A 12 9.59 22.48 5.01
C GLU A 12 9.60 22.27 3.49
N LYS A 13 9.44 23.33 2.68
CA LYS A 13 9.55 23.27 1.21
C LYS A 13 10.90 22.72 0.74
N ALA A 14 11.98 23.05 1.44
CA ALA A 14 13.30 22.53 1.10
C ALA A 14 13.38 21.00 1.29
N THR A 15 12.68 20.46 2.29
CA THR A 15 12.65 19.00 2.54
C THR A 15 11.95 18.19 1.45
N TRP A 16 10.99 18.80 0.73
CA TRP A 16 10.27 18.13 -0.36
C TRP A 16 11.14 17.86 -1.58
N LYS A 17 12.28 18.53 -1.69
CA LYS A 17 13.27 18.33 -2.76
C LYS A 17 14.37 17.33 -2.38
N LYS A 18 14.48 16.99 -1.09
CA LYS A 18 15.48 16.03 -0.61
C LYS A 18 15.06 14.59 -0.94
N PRO A 19 16.02 13.65 -1.04
CA PRO A 19 15.70 12.22 -1.09
C PRO A 19 14.75 11.79 0.03
N HIS A 20 13.90 10.80 -0.24
CA HIS A 20 12.97 10.28 0.74
C HIS A 20 13.57 9.15 1.59
N ASN A 21 14.56 9.53 2.40
CA ASN A 21 15.25 8.71 3.41
C ASN A 21 15.23 9.45 4.77
N LEU A 22 15.71 8.80 5.82
CA LEU A 22 15.77 9.35 7.17
C LEU A 22 17.06 10.08 7.52
N GLU A 23 18.14 9.87 6.75
CA GLU A 23 19.48 10.44 6.99
C GLU A 23 19.93 10.21 8.45
N VAL A 24 20.32 8.97 8.77
CA VAL A 24 20.74 8.58 10.12
C VAL A 24 22.12 9.15 10.45
N ASP A 25 22.23 9.81 11.59
CA ASP A 25 23.50 10.15 12.22
C ASP A 25 24.00 8.94 13.00
N GLU A 26 25.05 8.30 12.48
CA GLU A 26 25.61 7.07 13.02
C GLU A 26 26.21 7.28 14.42
N ASP A 27 26.86 8.41 14.68
CA ASP A 27 27.44 8.74 15.99
C ASP A 27 26.34 8.92 17.03
N LEU A 28 25.25 9.63 16.67
CA LEU A 28 24.10 9.81 17.54
C LEU A 28 23.37 8.49 17.76
N GLN A 29 23.20 7.67 16.73
CA GLN A 29 22.56 6.36 16.83
C GLN A 29 23.36 5.43 17.76
N GLU A 30 24.69 5.35 17.61
CA GLU A 30 25.55 4.52 18.45
C GLU A 30 25.46 4.92 19.93
N LYS A 31 25.47 6.23 20.22
CA LYS A 31 25.32 6.76 21.58
C LYS A 31 23.95 6.46 22.20
N GLN A 32 22.88 6.46 21.41
CA GLN A 32 21.51 6.33 21.92
C GLN A 32 21.01 4.89 21.99
N ARG A 33 21.55 3.99 21.16
CA ARG A 33 21.13 2.58 21.08
C ARG A 33 21.11 1.85 22.43
N PRO A 34 22.08 2.04 23.35
CA PRO A 34 22.02 1.40 24.67
C PRO A 34 20.75 1.75 25.46
N PHE A 35 20.31 3.02 25.41
CA PHE A 35 19.11 3.47 26.14
C PHE A 35 17.82 2.86 25.60
N ILE A 36 17.80 2.40 24.34
CA ILE A 36 16.62 1.69 23.79
C ILE A 36 16.41 0.36 24.54
N ALA A 37 17.49 -0.30 24.97
CA ALA A 37 17.38 -1.54 25.74
C ALA A 37 16.85 -1.32 27.17
N ASP A 38 16.91 -0.08 27.67
CA ASP A 38 16.49 0.29 29.02
C ASP A 38 14.99 0.64 29.12
N PHE A 39 14.27 0.69 27.99
CA PHE A 39 12.82 0.89 28.01
C PHE A 39 12.11 -0.24 28.76
N GLY A 40 11.11 0.16 29.55
CA GLY A 40 10.17 -0.73 30.19
C GLY A 40 9.35 -1.57 29.21
N LYS A 41 8.73 -2.63 29.74
CA LYS A 41 7.92 -3.57 28.95
C LYS A 41 6.65 -2.92 28.38
N ASP A 42 6.04 -2.03 29.16
CA ASP A 42 4.81 -1.35 28.80
C ASP A 42 5.12 0.02 28.21
N LEU A 43 4.72 0.23 26.96
CA LEU A 43 4.94 1.46 26.22
C LEU A 43 3.62 2.15 25.92
N THR A 44 3.70 3.47 25.81
CA THR A 44 2.57 4.32 25.48
C THR A 44 2.93 5.23 24.31
N LEU A 45 2.00 5.32 23.36
CA LEU A 45 1.99 6.33 22.33
C LEU A 45 1.29 7.56 22.91
N CYS A 46 2.02 8.66 22.98
CA CYS A 46 1.53 9.92 23.49
C CYS A 46 1.59 11.00 22.42
N TRP A 47 0.81 12.06 22.63
CA TRP A 47 0.94 13.28 21.84
C TRP A 47 0.70 14.53 22.65
N LEU A 48 1.29 15.64 22.23
CA LEU A 48 0.99 16.97 22.73
C LEU A 48 0.66 17.93 21.58
N ALA A 49 -0.07 18.99 21.90
CA ALA A 49 -0.49 19.97 20.90
C ALA A 49 0.57 21.06 20.70
N HIS A 50 0.88 21.35 19.43
CA HIS A 50 1.71 22.48 19.02
C HIS A 50 0.97 23.35 18.01
N THR A 51 1.37 24.62 17.93
CA THR A 51 0.88 25.54 16.90
C THR A 51 1.85 25.55 15.73
N LEU A 52 1.38 25.14 14.54
CA LEU A 52 2.12 25.13 13.29
C LEU A 52 1.32 25.86 12.22
N GLN A 53 1.83 27.00 11.72
CA GLN A 53 1.12 27.88 10.77
C GLN A 53 -0.33 28.20 11.20
N GLY A 54 -0.53 28.48 12.49
CA GLY A 54 -1.85 28.79 13.06
C GLY A 54 -2.78 27.58 13.22
N LYS A 55 -2.33 26.36 12.91
CA LYS A 55 -3.06 25.11 13.14
C LYS A 55 -2.55 24.43 14.40
N ARG A 56 -3.47 23.88 15.20
CA ARG A 56 -3.15 23.08 16.39
C ARG A 56 -2.88 21.64 15.95
N VAL A 57 -1.61 21.33 15.67
CA VAL A 57 -1.14 19.99 15.26
C VAL A 57 -0.73 19.16 16.48
N ARG A 58 -0.61 17.85 16.29
CA ARG A 58 -0.17 16.88 17.31
C ARG A 58 1.25 16.44 17.02
N HIS A 59 2.13 16.59 18.02
CA HIS A 59 3.47 16.01 18.02
C HIS A 59 3.45 14.73 18.83
N TYR A 60 3.87 13.62 18.24
CA TYR A 60 3.81 12.29 18.85
C TYR A 60 5.15 11.86 19.43
N PHE A 61 5.11 11.02 20.45
CA PHE A 61 6.28 10.38 21.02
C PHE A 61 5.90 9.04 21.67
N VAL A 62 6.88 8.17 21.85
CA VAL A 62 6.74 6.90 22.57
C VAL A 62 7.40 7.05 23.94
N THR A 63 6.78 6.53 25.00
CA THR A 63 7.36 6.53 26.36
C THR A 63 6.94 5.31 27.18
N ASP A 64 7.80 4.87 28.09
CA ASP A 64 7.48 3.92 29.18
C ASP A 64 7.16 4.65 30.52
N GLY A 65 7.08 5.98 30.50
CA GLY A 65 6.93 6.83 31.68
C GLY A 65 8.25 7.33 32.29
N THR A 66 9.40 6.78 31.88
CA THR A 66 10.74 7.17 32.34
C THR A 66 11.61 7.68 31.19
N LEU A 67 11.68 6.92 30.10
CA LEU A 67 12.35 7.26 28.86
C LEU A 67 11.30 7.63 27.80
N MET A 68 11.70 8.49 26.88
CA MET A 68 10.89 8.86 25.72
C MET A 68 11.71 8.83 24.44
N MET A 69 11.02 8.60 23.32
CA MET A 69 11.56 8.66 21.97
C MET A 69 10.68 9.53 21.09
N GLU A 70 11.25 10.56 20.48
CA GLU A 70 10.53 11.51 19.61
C GLU A 70 11.36 11.92 18.40
N PHE A 71 10.69 12.40 17.33
CA PHE A 71 11.35 12.93 16.14
C PHE A 71 11.20 14.45 16.10
N GLY A 72 12.25 15.17 16.51
CA GLY A 72 12.22 16.62 16.66
C GLY A 72 11.37 17.11 17.84
N ASP A 73 11.09 18.41 17.86
CA ASP A 73 10.41 19.11 18.97
C ASP A 73 8.99 19.59 18.63
N GLY A 74 8.48 19.19 17.46
CA GLY A 74 7.18 19.62 16.93
C GLY A 74 7.12 21.06 16.44
N ARG A 75 8.24 21.81 16.43
CA ARG A 75 8.28 23.25 16.12
C ARG A 75 9.19 23.60 14.95
N LYS A 76 10.27 22.84 14.73
CA LYS A 76 11.25 23.09 13.67
C LYS A 76 11.39 21.88 12.74
N VAL A 77 11.92 22.14 11.54
CA VAL A 77 12.14 21.10 10.52
C VAL A 77 13.47 20.36 10.72
N THR A 78 14.36 20.85 11.59
CA THR A 78 15.72 20.33 11.81
C THR A 78 15.84 19.31 12.96
N GLY A 79 14.76 18.60 13.27
CA GLY A 79 14.75 17.67 14.41
C GLY A 79 15.45 16.34 14.10
N SER A 80 16.13 15.77 15.09
CA SER A 80 16.60 14.38 15.05
C SER A 80 15.68 13.47 15.86
N VAL A 81 15.81 12.16 15.65
CA VAL A 81 15.18 11.16 16.51
C VAL A 81 16.04 10.94 17.74
N GLU A 82 15.50 11.33 18.88
CA GLU A 82 16.21 11.30 20.16
C GLU A 82 15.60 10.30 21.14
N VAL A 83 16.46 9.64 21.92
CA VAL A 83 16.08 8.81 23.07
C VAL A 83 16.61 9.49 24.33
N LYS A 84 15.71 9.87 25.23
CA LYS A 84 16.06 10.70 26.40
C LYS A 84 15.10 10.47 27.56
N PRO A 85 15.44 10.91 28.79
CA PRO A 85 14.48 10.93 29.90
C PRO A 85 13.22 11.71 29.53
N LEU A 86 12.07 11.25 29.99
CA LEU A 86 10.78 11.91 29.79
C LEU A 86 10.85 13.34 30.33
N SER A 87 10.80 14.31 29.42
CA SER A 87 10.94 15.74 29.74
C SER A 87 9.60 16.48 29.81
N TYR A 88 8.52 15.85 29.33
CA TYR A 88 7.18 16.41 29.38
C TYR A 88 6.54 16.23 30.77
N LYS A 89 5.85 17.28 31.25
CA LYS A 89 5.19 17.25 32.54
C LYS A 89 3.96 16.35 32.49
N ALA A 90 3.67 15.64 33.58
CA ALA A 90 2.42 14.90 33.72
C ALA A 90 1.22 15.84 33.45
N GLY A 91 0.27 15.38 32.63
CA GLY A 91 -0.90 16.17 32.21
C GLY A 91 -0.65 17.17 31.07
N SER A 92 0.57 17.30 30.54
CA SER A 92 0.83 18.15 29.36
C SER A 92 0.71 17.41 28.02
N TYR A 93 0.41 16.12 28.05
CA TYR A 93 0.27 15.25 26.89
C TYR A 93 -0.89 14.28 27.10
N GLU A 94 -1.42 13.77 25.99
CA GLU A 94 -2.51 12.80 25.95
C GLU A 94 -1.95 11.42 25.59
N VAL A 95 -2.53 10.36 26.15
CA VAL A 95 -2.23 8.98 25.79
C VAL A 95 -3.18 8.54 24.68
N GLU A 96 -2.63 8.10 23.55
CA GLU A 96 -3.43 7.59 22.42
C GLU A 96 -3.56 6.07 22.43
N LYS A 97 -2.48 5.34 22.75
CA LYS A 97 -2.46 3.88 22.69
C LYS A 97 -1.40 3.29 23.61
N GLU A 98 -1.75 2.19 24.29
CA GLU A 98 -0.79 1.35 25.02
C GLU A 98 -0.37 0.17 24.14
N PHE A 99 0.90 -0.24 24.24
CA PHE A 99 1.45 -1.37 23.51
C PHE A 99 2.67 -1.96 24.22
N GLN A 100 3.13 -3.12 23.76
CA GLN A 100 4.22 -3.86 24.40
C GLN A 100 5.55 -3.65 23.70
N PHE A 101 6.64 -3.58 24.47
CA PHE A 101 8.00 -3.53 23.95
C PHE A 101 8.46 -4.91 23.44
N THR A 102 7.96 -5.30 22.26
CA THR A 102 8.36 -6.56 21.61
C THR A 102 9.71 -6.45 20.92
N LYS A 103 10.27 -7.58 20.50
CA LYS A 103 11.50 -7.62 19.71
C LYS A 103 11.38 -6.80 18.42
N GLU A 104 10.24 -6.87 17.75
CA GLU A 104 9.98 -6.14 16.50
C GLU A 104 9.85 -4.63 16.75
N VAL A 105 9.22 -4.22 17.85
CA VAL A 105 9.17 -2.81 18.27
C VAL A 105 10.58 -2.29 18.55
N ARG A 106 11.37 -3.03 19.34
CA ARG A 106 12.76 -2.70 19.62
C ARG A 106 13.59 -2.52 18.36
N GLN A 107 13.50 -3.48 17.43
CA GLN A 107 14.23 -3.39 16.16
C GLN A 107 13.86 -2.12 15.38
N ARG A 108 12.57 -1.75 15.35
CA ARG A 108 12.14 -0.52 14.66
C ARG A 108 12.60 0.75 15.38
N MET A 109 12.60 0.78 16.71
CA MET A 109 13.19 1.87 17.49
C MET A 109 14.68 2.02 17.17
N GLU A 110 15.43 0.92 17.18
CA GLU A 110 16.86 0.90 16.86
C GLU A 110 17.15 1.40 15.44
N VAL A 111 16.31 1.07 14.46
CA VAL A 111 16.47 1.49 13.06
C VAL A 111 16.23 3.00 12.88
N VAL A 112 15.20 3.56 13.50
CA VAL A 112 14.86 5.00 13.31
C VAL A 112 15.64 5.92 14.25
N CYS A 113 16.26 5.39 15.30
CA CYS A 113 17.09 6.15 16.23
C CYS A 113 18.20 6.92 15.50
N GLY A 114 18.38 8.20 15.84
CA GLY A 114 19.41 9.07 15.25
C GLY A 114 19.06 9.64 13.86
N SER A 115 17.89 9.35 13.30
CA SER A 115 17.43 9.94 12.03
C SER A 115 17.32 11.47 12.10
N GLN A 116 17.72 12.21 11.06
CA GLN A 116 17.77 13.69 11.09
C GLN A 116 16.97 14.40 9.99
N ASN A 117 16.49 13.66 8.98
CA ASN A 117 15.76 14.26 7.85
C ASN A 117 14.27 14.50 8.17
N HIS A 118 13.98 15.22 9.25
CA HIS A 118 12.60 15.51 9.64
C HIS A 118 11.87 16.34 8.58
N SER A 119 10.57 16.08 8.41
CA SER A 119 9.66 16.87 7.58
C SER A 119 8.25 16.71 8.14
N PHE A 120 7.52 17.80 8.30
CA PHE A 120 6.15 17.74 8.80
C PHE A 120 5.24 16.95 7.86
N CYS A 121 5.43 17.07 6.54
CA CYS A 121 4.58 16.40 5.56
C CYS A 121 5.02 14.98 5.23
N LEU A 122 6.33 14.67 5.32
CA LEU A 122 6.90 13.42 4.79
C LEU A 122 7.42 12.47 5.87
N ARG A 123 8.01 13.01 6.93
CA ARG A 123 8.80 12.27 7.92
C ARG A 123 8.65 12.88 9.31
N ASN A 124 7.40 12.97 9.76
CA ASN A 124 7.05 13.59 11.04
C ASN A 124 7.03 12.58 12.19
N SER A 125 6.80 13.07 13.40
CA SER A 125 6.74 12.25 14.60
C SER A 125 5.60 11.22 14.61
N GLU A 126 4.45 11.50 13.99
CA GLU A 126 3.35 10.52 13.86
C GLU A 126 3.77 9.33 12.97
N HIS A 127 4.42 9.60 11.83
CA HIS A 127 4.94 8.55 10.96
C HIS A 127 5.95 7.65 11.69
N MET A 128 6.92 8.25 12.38
CA MET A 128 7.94 7.51 13.13
C MET A 128 7.30 6.65 14.22
N CYS A 129 6.41 7.22 15.04
CA CYS A 129 5.77 6.49 16.13
C CYS A 129 4.92 5.33 15.60
N LYS A 130 4.12 5.55 14.54
CA LYS A 130 3.33 4.47 13.93
C LYS A 130 4.20 3.40 13.28
N TYR A 131 5.33 3.78 12.70
CA TYR A 131 6.33 2.81 12.23
C TYR A 131 6.87 1.98 13.39
N ILE A 132 7.30 2.60 14.49
CA ILE A 132 7.76 1.89 15.69
C ILE A 132 6.72 0.88 16.19
N ILE A 133 5.45 1.27 16.25
CA ILE A 133 4.40 0.41 16.83
C ILE A 133 3.99 -0.70 15.86
N THR A 134 3.79 -0.37 14.58
CA THR A 134 3.05 -1.22 13.63
C THR A 134 3.84 -1.59 12.38
N GLY A 135 4.92 -0.88 12.07
CA GLY A 135 5.66 -0.96 10.80
C GLY A 135 5.05 -0.15 9.66
N SER A 136 3.90 0.51 9.86
CA SER A 136 3.27 1.38 8.87
C SER A 136 3.82 2.81 8.93
N TRP A 137 4.12 3.38 7.76
CA TRP A 137 4.52 4.78 7.62
C TRP A 137 3.34 5.65 7.19
N VAL A 138 2.47 5.97 8.14
CA VAL A 138 1.25 6.75 7.87
C VAL A 138 1.07 7.81 8.96
N SER A 139 0.80 9.04 8.56
CA SER A 139 0.39 10.13 9.44
C SER A 139 -1.01 10.59 9.05
N ARG A 140 -1.97 10.55 9.99
CA ARG A 140 -3.34 11.02 9.74
C ARG A 140 -3.36 12.52 9.48
N GLN A 141 -2.42 13.24 10.07
CA GLN A 141 -2.36 14.69 9.96
C GLN A 141 -1.97 15.17 8.55
N VAL A 142 -1.49 14.30 7.66
CA VAL A 142 -1.11 14.64 6.29
C VAL A 142 -2.08 14.10 5.24
N PHE A 143 -3.20 13.49 5.66
CA PHE A 143 -4.35 13.26 4.77
C PHE A 143 -4.94 14.59 4.28
N PRO A 144 -5.75 14.61 3.20
CA PRO A 144 -6.30 15.85 2.62
C PRO A 144 -6.96 16.81 3.62
N GLU A 145 -7.65 16.28 4.63
CA GLU A 145 -8.33 17.04 5.71
C GLU A 145 -7.53 17.05 7.03
N GLY A 146 -6.29 16.54 7.00
CA GLY A 146 -5.41 16.45 8.15
C GLY A 146 -4.86 17.81 8.58
N LEU A 147 -4.52 17.92 9.87
CA LEU A 147 -4.07 19.17 10.50
C LEU A 147 -2.79 19.74 9.86
N ILE A 148 -1.78 18.90 9.64
CA ILE A 148 -0.52 19.28 8.99
C ILE A 148 -0.77 19.59 7.50
N MET A 149 -1.58 18.80 6.81
CA MET A 149 -1.94 19.09 5.41
C MET A 149 -2.60 20.47 5.30
N SER A 150 -3.54 20.80 6.18
CA SER A 150 -4.19 22.10 6.20
C SER A 150 -3.23 23.28 6.45
N ALA A 151 -2.10 23.03 7.12
CA ALA A 151 -1.06 24.02 7.37
C ALA A 151 -0.17 24.29 6.13
N PHE A 152 0.04 23.27 5.28
CA PHE A 152 0.98 23.37 4.15
C PHE A 152 0.38 23.31 2.74
N ARG A 153 -0.90 22.90 2.59
CA ARG A 153 -1.55 22.65 1.29
C ARG A 153 -1.44 23.81 0.31
N SER A 154 -1.61 25.05 0.78
CA SER A 154 -1.51 26.25 -0.06
C SER A 154 -0.11 26.47 -0.65
N TYR A 155 0.93 25.86 -0.07
CA TYR A 155 2.31 26.01 -0.51
C TYR A 155 2.79 24.89 -1.44
N MET A 156 1.98 23.84 -1.68
CA MET A 156 2.35 22.67 -2.49
C MET A 156 2.10 22.83 -4.00
N GLY A 157 1.76 24.04 -4.48
CA GLY A 157 1.59 24.28 -5.92
C GLY A 157 0.49 23.45 -6.60
N GLY A 158 -0.51 22.99 -5.84
CA GLY A 158 -1.64 22.21 -6.34
C GLY A 158 -1.40 20.70 -6.50
N LYS A 159 -0.15 20.22 -6.40
CA LYS A 159 0.18 18.78 -6.43
C LYS A 159 1.03 18.42 -5.21
N PRO A 160 0.45 17.78 -4.18
CA PRO A 160 1.19 17.33 -3.01
C PRO A 160 2.36 16.40 -3.39
N PRO A 161 3.47 16.41 -2.61
CA PRO A 161 4.55 15.44 -2.80
C PRO A 161 4.01 14.00 -2.84
N VAL A 162 4.52 13.21 -3.79
CA VAL A 162 4.09 11.83 -3.99
C VAL A 162 4.61 10.88 -2.90
N GLU A 163 5.57 11.36 -2.12
CA GLU A 163 6.19 10.70 -0.97
C GLU A 163 5.35 10.77 0.32
N ILE A 164 4.27 11.56 0.38
CA ILE A 164 3.43 11.61 1.58
C ILE A 164 2.89 10.20 1.87
N ASN A 165 3.01 9.76 3.13
CA ASN A 165 2.62 8.41 3.59
C ASN A 165 3.29 7.26 2.81
N THR A 166 4.40 7.53 2.10
CA THR A 166 5.24 6.51 1.49
C THR A 166 6.36 6.15 2.47
N LEU A 167 6.70 4.87 2.60
CA LEU A 167 7.79 4.43 3.47
C LEU A 167 9.16 4.95 2.94
N PRO A 168 10.00 5.57 3.79
CA PRO A 168 11.37 5.95 3.47
C PRO A 168 12.18 4.81 2.88
N VAL A 169 13.06 5.13 1.92
CA VAL A 169 13.77 4.12 1.11
C VAL A 169 14.68 3.21 1.93
N ASP A 170 15.26 3.75 2.99
CA ASP A 170 16.13 3.09 3.96
C ASP A 170 15.37 2.20 4.95
N LEU A 171 14.07 2.38 5.10
CA LEU A 171 13.20 1.49 5.89
C LEU A 171 12.60 0.35 5.07
N LYS A 172 12.77 0.35 3.74
CA LYS A 172 12.19 -0.70 2.88
C LYS A 172 12.96 -2.01 3.12
N PRO A 173 12.25 -3.13 3.42
CA PRO A 173 12.92 -4.40 3.63
C PRO A 173 13.60 -4.86 2.35
N GLU A 174 14.81 -5.40 2.49
CA GLU A 174 15.44 -6.16 1.42
C GLU A 174 14.61 -7.41 1.12
N VAL A 175 14.31 -7.62 -0.16
CA VAL A 175 13.53 -8.78 -0.59
C VAL A 175 14.46 -9.75 -1.30
N VAL A 176 14.79 -10.85 -0.62
CA VAL A 176 15.47 -11.98 -1.23
C VAL A 176 14.47 -12.69 -2.16
N MET A 177 14.65 -12.49 -3.47
CA MET A 177 13.78 -13.09 -4.48
C MET A 177 14.13 -14.58 -4.66
N LYS A 178 13.14 -15.43 -4.43
CA LYS A 178 13.18 -16.87 -4.69
C LYS A 178 12.19 -17.20 -5.81
N THR A 179 12.55 -18.13 -6.68
CA THR A 179 11.64 -18.68 -7.69
C THR A 179 10.52 -19.47 -7.00
N LEU A 180 9.27 -19.33 -7.45
CA LEU A 180 8.14 -20.09 -6.88
C LEU A 180 8.03 -21.48 -7.52
N TYR A 181 8.02 -21.51 -8.85
CA TYR A 181 7.86 -22.72 -9.64
C TYR A 181 9.08 -22.96 -10.53
N THR A 182 9.77 -24.07 -10.33
CA THR A 182 10.92 -24.47 -11.16
C THR A 182 10.48 -24.80 -12.58
N GLY A 183 11.28 -24.39 -13.59
CA GLY A 183 11.02 -24.69 -15.01
C GLY A 183 9.99 -23.78 -15.69
N MET A 184 9.46 -22.78 -14.97
CA MET A 184 8.50 -21.81 -15.49
C MET A 184 9.10 -20.40 -15.44
N THR A 185 8.82 -19.58 -16.46
CA THR A 185 9.15 -18.15 -16.43
C THR A 185 7.91 -17.35 -16.06
N GLY A 186 8.04 -16.40 -15.14
CA GLY A 186 6.95 -15.51 -14.79
C GLY A 186 6.38 -14.79 -16.00
N PHE A 187 5.05 -14.61 -16.02
CA PHE A 187 4.37 -13.88 -17.09
C PHE A 187 4.89 -12.44 -17.20
N ILE A 188 5.21 -11.82 -16.07
CA ILE A 188 5.87 -10.52 -16.02
C ILE A 188 7.35 -10.70 -15.74
N LYS A 189 8.20 -10.16 -16.61
CA LYS A 189 9.64 -10.06 -16.36
C LYS A 189 9.90 -8.94 -15.35
N TYR A 190 10.30 -9.32 -14.13
CA TYR A 190 10.61 -8.36 -13.07
C TYR A 190 11.74 -7.40 -13.47
N ARG A 191 11.56 -6.11 -13.14
CA ARG A 191 12.57 -5.05 -13.31
C ARG A 191 13.04 -4.51 -11.97
N ARG A 192 12.12 -4.00 -11.13
CA ARG A 192 12.41 -3.40 -9.82
C ARG A 192 11.14 -3.20 -9.01
N ALA A 193 11.26 -2.94 -7.71
CA ALA A 193 10.19 -2.35 -6.90
C ALA A 193 10.49 -0.86 -6.69
N LYS A 194 9.51 0.02 -6.95
CA LYS A 194 9.69 1.47 -6.85
C LYS A 194 8.38 2.17 -6.49
N THR A 195 8.37 2.84 -5.35
CA THR A 195 7.30 3.76 -4.90
C THR A 195 7.98 5.01 -4.36
N PRO A 196 7.60 6.23 -4.79
CA PRO A 196 6.56 6.56 -5.77
C PRO A 196 7.00 6.38 -7.24
N LEU A 197 6.04 6.43 -8.16
CA LEU A 197 6.27 6.39 -9.62
C LEU A 197 6.47 7.80 -10.20
N THR A 198 7.22 7.91 -11.30
CA THR A 198 7.15 9.12 -12.14
C THR A 198 5.86 9.11 -12.98
N GLU A 199 5.43 10.29 -13.42
CA GLU A 199 4.27 10.43 -14.31
C GLU A 199 4.38 9.58 -15.58
N ARG A 200 5.57 9.51 -16.18
CA ARG A 200 5.85 8.66 -17.34
C ARG A 200 5.73 7.16 -17.00
N GLU A 201 6.27 6.74 -15.86
CA GLU A 201 6.18 5.35 -15.41
C GLU A 201 4.74 4.91 -15.14
N ALA A 202 3.89 5.84 -14.68
CA ALA A 202 2.48 5.60 -14.46
C ALA A 202 1.65 5.62 -15.75
N SER A 203 1.89 6.56 -16.68
CA SER A 203 1.04 6.73 -17.88
C SER A 203 1.33 5.72 -19.00
N GLU A 204 2.58 5.31 -19.18
CA GLU A 204 3.00 4.39 -20.25
C GLU A 204 2.76 2.90 -19.89
N ALA A 205 2.59 2.59 -18.60
CA ALA A 205 2.46 1.22 -18.12
C ALA A 205 1.03 0.67 -18.23
N PHE A 206 0.91 -0.66 -18.15
CA PHE A 206 -0.33 -1.33 -17.74
C PHE A 206 -0.38 -1.36 -16.21
N ASN A 207 -1.29 -0.60 -15.60
CA ASN A 207 -1.39 -0.48 -14.15
C ASN A 207 -2.44 -1.45 -13.60
N VAL A 208 -2.01 -2.37 -12.73
CA VAL A 208 -2.85 -3.38 -12.08
C VAL A 208 -2.83 -3.17 -10.57
N VAL A 209 -3.96 -2.81 -9.98
CA VAL A 209 -4.09 -2.60 -8.53
C VAL A 209 -4.80 -3.80 -7.90
N LEU A 210 -4.18 -4.42 -6.90
CA LEU A 210 -4.82 -5.48 -6.12
C LEU A 210 -5.43 -4.87 -4.86
N LEU A 211 -6.71 -5.13 -4.62
CA LEU A 211 -7.47 -4.66 -3.45
C LEU A 211 -8.12 -5.86 -2.76
N GLY A 212 -8.25 -5.82 -1.45
CA GLY A 212 -8.90 -6.90 -0.72
C GLY A 212 -8.50 -6.97 0.75
N PRO A 213 -9.16 -7.81 1.56
CA PRO A 213 -8.89 -7.92 2.99
C PRO A 213 -7.45 -8.32 3.32
N THR A 214 -7.02 -8.10 4.55
CA THR A 214 -5.75 -8.64 5.04
C THR A 214 -5.77 -10.17 4.98
N GLY A 215 -4.67 -10.78 4.52
CA GLY A 215 -4.53 -12.24 4.47
C GLY A 215 -5.25 -12.96 3.31
N CYS A 216 -5.94 -12.27 2.41
CA CYS A 216 -6.57 -12.91 1.23
C CYS A 216 -5.59 -13.35 0.13
N GLY A 217 -4.30 -13.03 0.26
CA GLY A 217 -3.23 -13.50 -0.62
C GLY A 217 -2.83 -12.57 -1.77
N LYS A 218 -3.14 -11.26 -1.70
CA LYS A 218 -2.72 -10.25 -2.70
C LYS A 218 -1.25 -10.36 -3.08
N SER A 219 -0.34 -10.27 -2.10
CA SER A 219 1.11 -10.33 -2.32
C SER A 219 1.55 -11.66 -2.96
N ASN A 220 0.89 -12.77 -2.61
CA ASN A 220 1.18 -14.08 -3.20
C ASN A 220 0.74 -14.14 -4.68
N LEU A 221 -0.45 -13.62 -5.02
CA LEU A 221 -0.90 -13.51 -6.41
C LEU A 221 0.05 -12.66 -7.26
N ILE A 222 0.58 -11.56 -6.71
CA ILE A 222 1.61 -10.76 -7.38
C ILE A 222 2.86 -11.61 -7.62
N ASN A 223 3.32 -12.33 -6.60
CA ASN A 223 4.49 -13.20 -6.72
C ASN A 223 4.31 -14.26 -7.82
N VAL A 224 3.10 -14.81 -7.98
CA VAL A 224 2.75 -15.75 -9.06
C VAL A 224 2.93 -15.11 -10.44
N LEU A 225 2.52 -13.85 -10.64
CA LEU A 225 2.71 -13.14 -11.92
C LEU A 225 4.18 -13.04 -12.35
N TYR A 226 5.09 -12.90 -11.39
CA TYR A 226 6.53 -12.81 -11.63
C TYR A 226 7.26 -14.17 -11.53
N ASN A 227 6.55 -15.23 -11.11
CA ASN A 227 7.12 -16.51 -10.65
C ASN A 227 8.27 -16.32 -9.63
N LYS A 228 8.18 -15.28 -8.79
CA LYS A 228 9.23 -14.88 -7.85
C LYS A 228 8.64 -14.22 -6.62
N THR A 229 9.27 -14.39 -5.47
CA THR A 229 8.91 -13.69 -4.22
C THR A 229 9.33 -12.21 -4.25
N VAL A 230 8.70 -11.40 -5.10
CA VAL A 230 8.99 -9.95 -5.27
C VAL A 230 8.34 -9.07 -4.18
N CYS A 231 7.27 -9.60 -3.58
CA CYS A 231 6.61 -9.08 -2.40
C CYS A 231 6.87 -10.03 -1.21
N PRO A 232 7.11 -9.51 0.00
CA PRO A 232 7.14 -10.33 1.21
C PRO A 232 5.80 -11.05 1.37
N SER A 233 5.79 -12.38 1.35
CA SER A 233 4.59 -13.20 1.50
C SER A 233 4.92 -14.44 2.33
N VAL A 234 5.17 -14.28 3.62
CA VAL A 234 5.31 -15.40 4.54
C VAL A 234 4.01 -15.54 5.33
N ALA A 235 3.59 -16.76 5.64
CA ALA A 235 2.46 -16.99 6.55
C ALA A 235 2.88 -16.70 8.02
N SER A 236 3.26 -15.47 8.31
CA SER A 236 3.52 -14.99 9.67
C SER A 236 2.61 -13.82 9.99
N LEU A 237 2.20 -13.69 11.26
CA LEU A 237 1.44 -12.54 11.77
C LEU A 237 2.16 -11.20 11.49
N SER A 238 3.48 -11.24 11.27
CA SER A 238 4.32 -10.10 10.93
C SER A 238 4.39 -9.77 9.43
N SER A 239 3.92 -10.64 8.53
CA SER A 239 4.06 -10.47 7.06
C SER A 239 2.85 -9.77 6.42
N VAL A 240 2.12 -8.94 7.17
CA VAL A 240 1.06 -8.09 6.61
C VAL A 240 1.70 -6.94 5.84
N THR A 241 1.22 -6.68 4.62
CA THR A 241 1.63 -5.50 3.85
C THR A 241 1.18 -4.23 4.57
N ARG A 242 2.11 -3.60 5.30
CA ARG A 242 1.90 -2.39 6.10
C ARG A 242 2.04 -1.08 5.32
N ASN A 243 2.62 -1.16 4.12
CA ASN A 243 2.90 -0.04 3.24
C ASN A 243 2.65 -0.46 1.79
N MET A 244 2.10 0.42 0.96
CA MET A 244 1.84 0.11 -0.45
C MET A 244 3.15 -0.12 -1.22
N ARG A 245 3.21 -1.17 -2.03
CA ARG A 245 4.39 -1.54 -2.81
C ARG A 245 4.04 -1.64 -4.29
N ILE A 246 4.84 -1.00 -5.13
CA ILE A 246 4.69 -1.08 -6.58
C ILE A 246 5.86 -1.88 -7.15
N THR A 247 5.55 -3.00 -7.82
CA THR A 247 6.51 -3.80 -8.57
C THR A 247 6.39 -3.50 -10.06
N GLN A 248 7.53 -3.28 -10.71
CA GLN A 248 7.62 -2.95 -12.12
C GLN A 248 8.20 -4.12 -12.89
N GLY A 249 7.70 -4.32 -14.10
CA GLY A 249 8.23 -5.29 -15.04
C GLY A 249 7.82 -5.02 -16.47
N THR A 250 8.04 -6.00 -17.33
CA THR A 250 7.57 -5.96 -18.72
C THR A 250 6.89 -7.26 -19.09
N THR A 251 5.85 -7.18 -19.91
CA THR A 251 5.19 -8.35 -20.52
C THR A 251 4.48 -7.96 -21.80
N THR A 252 3.98 -8.95 -22.53
CA THR A 252 3.12 -8.73 -23.70
C THR A 252 1.67 -8.61 -23.25
N VAL A 253 1.08 -7.44 -23.45
CA VAL A 253 -0.33 -7.16 -23.12
C VAL A 253 -1.03 -6.70 -24.40
N LEU A 254 -2.06 -7.42 -24.84
CA LEU A 254 -2.76 -7.18 -26.11
C LEU A 254 -1.81 -7.21 -27.32
N GLY A 255 -0.91 -8.20 -27.37
CA GLY A 255 0.00 -8.42 -28.50
C GLY A 255 1.19 -7.47 -28.60
N ARG A 256 1.37 -6.54 -27.64
CA ARG A 256 2.51 -5.61 -27.60
C ARG A 256 3.29 -5.71 -26.29
N GLN A 257 4.62 -5.64 -26.38
CA GLN A 257 5.48 -5.57 -25.20
C GLN A 257 5.30 -4.21 -24.51
N ARG A 258 5.01 -4.22 -23.21
CA ARG A 258 4.71 -3.02 -22.43
C ARG A 258 5.30 -3.07 -21.03
N PRO A 259 5.63 -1.91 -20.43
CA PRO A 259 5.84 -1.84 -19.00
C PRO A 259 4.55 -2.16 -18.25
N VAL A 260 4.68 -2.83 -17.10
CA VAL A 260 3.57 -3.17 -16.20
C VAL A 260 3.94 -2.73 -14.79
N ASN A 261 3.02 -2.05 -14.13
CA ASN A 261 3.07 -1.78 -12.70
C ASN A 261 2.01 -2.66 -12.02
N VAL A 262 2.43 -3.45 -11.03
CA VAL A 262 1.53 -4.21 -10.18
C VAL A 262 1.61 -3.64 -8.77
N ILE A 263 0.47 -3.24 -8.22
CA ILE A 263 0.38 -2.50 -6.96
C ILE A 263 -0.18 -3.44 -5.89
N ASP A 264 0.66 -3.77 -4.91
CA ASP A 264 0.25 -4.41 -3.67
C ASP A 264 -0.22 -3.35 -2.68
N THR A 265 -1.49 -3.44 -2.28
CA THR A 265 -2.10 -2.48 -1.34
C THR A 265 -2.17 -3.04 0.07
N ILE A 266 -2.30 -2.15 1.04
CA ILE A 266 -2.64 -2.50 2.42
C ILE A 266 -4.01 -3.18 2.43
N GLY A 267 -4.18 -4.23 3.23
CA GLY A 267 -5.46 -4.94 3.31
C GLY A 267 -6.55 -4.14 4.03
N PHE A 268 -7.80 -4.26 3.56
CA PHE A 268 -8.95 -3.76 4.32
C PHE A 268 -9.06 -4.54 5.64
N CYS A 269 -9.14 -3.84 6.77
CA CYS A 269 -9.00 -4.39 8.13
C CYS A 269 -7.58 -4.90 8.42
N ASP A 270 -6.64 -3.97 8.49
CA ASP A 270 -5.43 -4.14 9.28
C ASP A 270 -5.82 -3.96 10.77
N SER A 271 -5.37 -4.83 11.69
CA SER A 271 -5.66 -4.67 13.14
C SER A 271 -5.21 -3.32 13.70
N GLU A 272 -4.31 -2.65 12.99
CA GLU A 272 -3.70 -1.40 13.42
C GLU A 272 -4.28 -0.14 12.74
N MET A 273 -5.11 -0.30 11.70
CA MET A 273 -5.76 0.81 10.98
C MET A 273 -7.24 0.54 10.78
N SER A 274 -8.08 1.55 11.02
CA SER A 274 -9.50 1.43 10.73
C SER A 274 -9.75 1.23 9.23
N PRO A 275 -10.89 0.64 8.82
CA PRO A 275 -11.23 0.52 7.40
C PRO A 275 -11.21 1.86 6.65
N SER A 276 -11.63 2.95 7.30
CA SER A 276 -11.61 4.29 6.72
C SER A 276 -10.19 4.85 6.54
N GLU A 277 -9.26 4.51 7.43
CA GLU A 277 -7.85 4.88 7.29
C GLU A 277 -7.17 4.12 6.16
N VAL A 278 -7.44 2.82 6.04
CA VAL A 278 -6.97 2.03 4.90
C VAL A 278 -7.51 2.61 3.60
N MET A 279 -8.81 2.94 3.55
CA MET A 279 -9.42 3.59 2.40
C MET A 279 -8.73 4.90 2.04
N ALA A 280 -8.58 5.82 3.00
CA ALA A 280 -7.95 7.13 2.77
C ALA A 280 -6.51 6.98 2.28
N SER A 281 -5.75 6.04 2.87
CA SER A 281 -4.39 5.73 2.45
C SER A 281 -4.33 5.19 1.03
N VAL A 282 -5.19 4.24 0.67
CA VAL A 282 -5.25 3.68 -0.69
C VAL A 282 -5.65 4.77 -1.70
N GLN A 283 -6.68 5.56 -1.42
CA GLN A 283 -7.12 6.65 -2.30
C GLN A 283 -6.00 7.69 -2.51
N GLN A 284 -5.35 8.12 -1.42
CA GLN A 284 -4.25 9.08 -1.48
C GLN A 284 -3.12 8.55 -2.37
N HIS A 285 -2.68 7.31 -2.14
CA HIS A 285 -1.61 6.70 -2.90
C HIS A 285 -1.97 6.56 -4.38
N LEU A 286 -3.21 6.14 -4.68
CA LEU A 286 -3.66 6.00 -6.06
C LEU A 286 -3.68 7.36 -6.77
N LYS A 287 -4.22 8.41 -6.14
CA LYS A 287 -4.23 9.77 -6.68
C LYS A 287 -2.82 10.36 -6.86
N ALA A 288 -1.90 10.03 -5.96
CA ALA A 288 -0.53 10.52 -6.03
C ALA A 288 0.28 9.86 -7.17
N ASN A 289 0.04 8.57 -7.43
CA ASN A 289 0.86 7.78 -8.35
C ASN A 289 0.21 7.55 -9.73
N PHE A 290 -1.11 7.67 -9.87
CA PHE A 290 -1.82 7.27 -11.09
C PHE A 290 -2.85 8.31 -11.53
N PHE A 291 -2.88 8.56 -12.83
CA PHE A 291 -3.97 9.25 -13.51
C PHE A 291 -4.99 8.25 -14.09
N GLU A 292 -4.49 7.07 -14.46
CA GLU A 292 -5.26 6.03 -15.11
C GLU A 292 -4.87 4.63 -14.60
N ILE A 293 -5.85 3.77 -14.40
CA ILE A 293 -5.67 2.37 -14.00
C ILE A 293 -6.26 1.46 -15.09
N ASP A 294 -5.49 0.48 -15.56
CA ASP A 294 -5.98 -0.47 -16.56
C ASP A 294 -6.85 -1.56 -15.89
N LYS A 295 -6.46 -2.02 -14.69
CA LYS A 295 -7.16 -3.10 -13.96
C LYS A 295 -7.19 -2.96 -12.45
N ILE A 296 -8.34 -3.30 -11.87
CA ILE A 296 -8.59 -3.47 -10.44
C ILE A 296 -8.87 -4.95 -10.19
N VAL A 297 -8.06 -5.58 -9.35
CA VAL A 297 -8.21 -6.99 -8.97
C VAL A 297 -8.69 -7.03 -7.52
N LEU A 298 -9.97 -7.35 -7.34
CA LEU A 298 -10.57 -7.58 -6.03
C LEU A 298 -10.23 -9.00 -5.59
N VAL A 299 -9.47 -9.15 -4.52
CA VAL A 299 -9.01 -10.44 -4.00
C VAL A 299 -9.77 -10.77 -2.72
N CYS A 300 -10.51 -11.86 -2.75
CA CYS A 300 -11.25 -12.39 -1.60
C CYS A 300 -10.80 -13.81 -1.30
N ALA A 301 -10.89 -14.24 -0.04
CA ALA A 301 -10.70 -15.64 0.34
C ALA A 301 -11.41 -15.90 1.66
N GLY A 302 -12.07 -17.05 1.79
CA GLY A 302 -12.77 -17.43 3.02
C GLY A 302 -13.87 -16.44 3.41
N ARG A 303 -14.02 -16.21 4.72
CA ARG A 303 -15.06 -15.34 5.29
C ARG A 303 -14.70 -13.86 5.11
N LEU A 304 -15.64 -13.11 4.55
CA LEU A 304 -15.58 -11.64 4.45
C LEU A 304 -16.48 -11.06 5.54
N GLU A 305 -15.93 -10.25 6.44
CA GLU A 305 -16.72 -9.57 7.47
C GLU A 305 -17.47 -8.36 6.90
N ALA A 306 -18.51 -7.90 7.59
CA ALA A 306 -19.37 -6.81 7.12
C ALA A 306 -18.59 -5.49 6.88
N GLU A 307 -17.65 -5.15 7.76
CA GLU A 307 -16.80 -3.95 7.62
C GLU A 307 -15.87 -4.04 6.40
N GLN A 308 -15.33 -5.23 6.13
CA GLN A 308 -14.48 -5.48 4.96
C GLN A 308 -15.30 -5.38 3.67
N GLU A 309 -16.52 -5.94 3.65
CA GLU A 309 -17.45 -5.81 2.53
C GLU A 309 -17.78 -4.35 2.25
N ALA A 310 -18.13 -3.58 3.30
CA ALA A 310 -18.45 -2.16 3.18
C ALA A 310 -17.28 -1.35 2.60
N ALA A 311 -16.06 -1.59 3.10
CA ALA A 311 -14.85 -0.93 2.58
C ALA A 311 -14.59 -1.28 1.11
N MET A 312 -14.75 -2.54 0.71
CA MET A 312 -14.57 -2.94 -0.69
C MET A 312 -15.63 -2.31 -1.61
N ARG A 313 -16.88 -2.23 -1.16
CA ARG A 313 -17.94 -1.56 -1.92
C ARG A 313 -17.65 -0.06 -2.07
N GLN A 314 -17.24 0.61 -0.99
CA GLN A 314 -16.89 2.03 -1.03
C GLN A 314 -15.75 2.33 -2.02
N ILE A 315 -14.71 1.48 -2.09
CA ILE A 315 -13.60 1.74 -3.02
C ILE A 315 -14.01 1.47 -4.46
N MET A 316 -14.87 0.46 -4.70
CA MET A 316 -15.46 0.20 -6.01
C MET A 316 -16.32 1.39 -6.48
N ASP A 317 -17.13 1.95 -5.59
CA ASP A 317 -17.95 3.13 -5.87
C ASP A 317 -17.08 4.36 -6.15
N TRP A 318 -16.03 4.59 -5.36
CA TRP A 318 -15.07 5.67 -5.59
C TRP A 318 -14.32 5.52 -6.93
N LEU A 319 -13.97 4.28 -7.31
CA LEU A 319 -13.40 3.93 -8.61
C LEU A 319 -14.45 3.83 -9.72
N ARG A 320 -15.70 4.21 -9.44
CA ARG A 320 -16.80 4.31 -10.40
C ARG A 320 -17.10 3.01 -11.13
N TYR A 321 -17.10 1.89 -10.40
CA TYR A 321 -17.42 0.56 -10.92
C TYR A 321 -18.69 0.53 -11.77
N SER A 322 -19.76 1.16 -11.27
CA SER A 322 -21.09 1.16 -11.88
C SER A 322 -21.23 2.09 -13.09
N GLU A 323 -20.21 2.87 -13.45
CA GLU A 323 -20.29 3.84 -14.56
C GLU A 323 -19.84 3.22 -15.90
N GLY A 324 -20.75 3.23 -16.88
CA GLY A 324 -20.43 2.91 -18.27
C GLY A 324 -19.74 1.55 -18.44
N GLN A 325 -18.53 1.57 -19.01
CA GLN A 325 -17.72 0.37 -19.26
C GLN A 325 -16.69 0.07 -18.15
N ASN A 326 -16.63 0.88 -17.09
CA ASN A 326 -15.64 0.74 -16.03
C ASN A 326 -15.67 -0.64 -15.36
N ARG A 327 -16.85 -1.26 -15.26
CA ARG A 327 -17.02 -2.61 -14.72
C ARG A 327 -16.07 -3.65 -15.31
N PHE A 328 -15.65 -3.49 -16.56
CA PHE A 328 -14.75 -4.42 -17.26
C PHE A 328 -13.28 -4.26 -16.87
N ASN A 329 -12.93 -3.18 -16.17
CA ASN A 329 -11.63 -3.00 -15.55
C ASN A 329 -11.54 -3.72 -14.19
N PHE A 330 -12.65 -4.25 -13.65
CA PHE A 330 -12.67 -4.95 -12.37
C PHE A 330 -12.69 -6.46 -12.58
N VAL A 331 -11.85 -7.16 -11.83
CA VAL A 331 -11.74 -8.61 -11.81
C VAL A 331 -11.91 -9.08 -10.37
N LEU A 332 -12.73 -10.11 -10.15
CA LEU A 332 -12.78 -10.79 -8.85
C LEU A 332 -11.90 -12.03 -8.91
N VAL A 333 -10.99 -12.16 -7.94
CA VAL A 333 -10.21 -13.36 -7.69
C VAL A 333 -10.61 -13.91 -6.33
N TYR A 334 -11.35 -15.01 -6.32
CA TYR A 334 -11.61 -15.79 -5.11
C TYR A 334 -10.46 -16.78 -4.92
N ASN A 335 -9.53 -16.44 -4.02
CA ASN A 335 -8.27 -17.14 -3.82
C ASN A 335 -8.40 -18.25 -2.76
N LYS A 336 -7.35 -19.07 -2.62
CA LYS A 336 -7.24 -20.20 -1.66
C LYS A 336 -8.27 -21.30 -1.92
N CYS A 337 -8.49 -21.62 -3.19
CA CYS A 337 -9.41 -22.66 -3.62
C CYS A 337 -8.76 -24.04 -3.80
N ASP A 338 -7.51 -24.20 -3.38
CA ASP A 338 -6.69 -25.39 -3.63
C ASP A 338 -7.23 -26.70 -3.01
N GLY A 339 -8.14 -26.61 -2.04
CA GLY A 339 -8.82 -27.75 -1.42
C GLY A 339 -10.29 -27.91 -1.81
N LEU A 340 -10.77 -27.20 -2.84
CA LEU A 340 -12.17 -27.16 -3.22
C LEU A 340 -12.41 -27.81 -4.59
N ASP A 341 -13.56 -28.47 -4.75
CA ASP A 341 -14.03 -28.92 -6.06
C ASP A 341 -14.60 -27.77 -6.90
N GLU A 342 -14.89 -28.03 -8.18
CA GLU A 342 -15.38 -27.02 -9.12
C GLU A 342 -16.74 -26.43 -8.71
N THR A 343 -17.66 -27.26 -8.20
CA THR A 343 -18.98 -26.81 -7.74
C THR A 343 -18.86 -25.88 -6.54
N GLN A 344 -18.01 -26.23 -5.57
CA GLN A 344 -17.72 -25.39 -4.40
C GLN A 344 -17.08 -24.06 -4.81
N ARG A 345 -16.15 -24.09 -5.77
CA ARG A 345 -15.49 -22.90 -6.32
C ARG A 345 -16.51 -21.96 -6.97
N GLU A 346 -17.38 -22.49 -7.81
CA GLU A 346 -18.45 -21.72 -8.47
C GLU A 346 -19.42 -21.12 -7.46
N GLU A 347 -19.86 -21.90 -6.46
CA GLU A 347 -20.79 -21.44 -5.44
C GLU A 347 -20.21 -20.28 -4.61
N LEU A 348 -18.98 -20.44 -4.10
CA LEU A 348 -18.32 -19.39 -3.31
C LEU A 348 -18.03 -18.14 -4.13
N LEU A 349 -17.64 -18.32 -5.39
CA LEU A 349 -17.44 -17.21 -6.32
C LEU A 349 -18.75 -16.45 -6.56
N ALA A 350 -19.86 -17.16 -6.83
CA ALA A 350 -21.18 -16.58 -7.02
C ALA A 350 -21.69 -15.84 -5.78
N GLN A 351 -21.52 -16.44 -4.59
CA GLN A 351 -21.84 -15.79 -3.32
C GLN A 351 -21.06 -14.49 -3.15
N MET A 352 -19.75 -14.51 -3.43
CA MET A 352 -18.91 -13.32 -3.31
C MET A 352 -19.28 -12.24 -4.34
N CYS A 353 -19.61 -12.62 -5.58
CA CYS A 353 -20.14 -11.70 -6.58
C CYS A 353 -21.42 -11.00 -6.09
N GLY A 354 -22.36 -11.74 -5.50
CA GLY A 354 -23.57 -11.17 -4.90
C GLY A 354 -23.25 -10.21 -3.75
N ARG A 355 -22.35 -10.61 -2.85
CA ARG A 355 -21.86 -9.79 -1.74
C ARG A 355 -21.07 -8.55 -2.16
N LEU A 356 -20.56 -8.46 -3.38
CA LEU A 356 -19.92 -7.24 -3.89
C LEU A 356 -20.77 -6.52 -4.93
N LYS A 357 -21.99 -7.03 -5.23
CA LYS A 357 -22.86 -6.53 -6.32
C LYS A 357 -22.12 -6.46 -7.65
N LEU A 358 -21.27 -7.44 -7.93
CA LEU A 358 -20.57 -7.54 -9.20
C LEU A 358 -21.50 -8.11 -10.27
N ALA A 359 -21.46 -7.53 -11.47
CA ALA A 359 -22.07 -8.11 -12.65
C ALA A 359 -21.35 -9.43 -13.00
N THR A 360 -22.12 -10.50 -13.11
CA THR A 360 -21.67 -11.83 -13.55
C THR A 360 -21.63 -11.97 -15.07
N SER A 361 -21.91 -10.90 -15.81
CA SER A 361 -21.82 -10.89 -17.27
C SER A 361 -20.36 -11.05 -17.67
N SER A 362 -20.07 -12.16 -18.32
CA SER A 362 -18.80 -12.46 -18.97
C SER A 362 -18.60 -11.57 -20.20
N LEU A 363 -17.32 -11.38 -20.57
CA LEU A 363 -16.96 -10.58 -21.73
C LEU A 363 -17.04 -11.43 -22.99
N LEU A 364 -17.88 -11.01 -23.95
CA LEU A 364 -17.82 -11.54 -25.30
C LEU A 364 -16.56 -11.01 -25.98
N VAL A 365 -15.52 -11.84 -26.05
CA VAL A 365 -14.25 -11.47 -26.67
C VAL A 365 -14.32 -11.76 -28.17
N SER A 366 -13.98 -10.79 -29.03
CA SER A 366 -13.73 -11.08 -30.45
C SER A 366 -12.46 -11.94 -30.56
N PRO A 367 -12.33 -12.88 -31.52
CA PRO A 367 -11.16 -13.74 -31.66
C PRO A 367 -9.85 -12.93 -31.65
N THR A 368 -9.23 -12.83 -30.48
CA THR A 368 -8.00 -12.07 -30.29
C THR A 368 -6.90 -13.07 -30.02
N PRO A 369 -5.82 -13.11 -30.83
CA PRO A 369 -4.77 -14.13 -30.73
C PRO A 369 -3.87 -13.98 -29.49
N CYS A 370 -4.25 -13.15 -28.52
CA CYS A 370 -3.35 -12.56 -27.53
C CYS A 370 -3.82 -12.68 -26.08
N LEU A 371 -4.72 -13.62 -25.76
CA LEU A 371 -4.87 -14.01 -24.36
C LEU A 371 -3.53 -14.55 -23.84
N PRO A 372 -3.17 -14.27 -22.58
CA PRO A 372 -2.01 -14.89 -21.95
C PRO A 372 -2.00 -16.41 -22.12
N SER A 373 -3.14 -17.08 -21.94
CA SER A 373 -3.22 -18.53 -22.05
C SER A 373 -2.97 -19.06 -23.46
N THR A 374 -3.50 -18.40 -24.48
CA THR A 374 -3.28 -18.77 -25.89
C THR A 374 -1.83 -18.51 -26.30
N THR A 375 -1.29 -17.37 -25.87
CA THR A 375 0.10 -16.97 -26.14
C THR A 375 1.10 -17.93 -25.50
N LEU A 376 0.88 -18.29 -24.23
CA LEU A 376 1.74 -19.23 -23.49
C LEU A 376 1.66 -20.66 -24.04
N LYS A 377 0.52 -21.07 -24.61
CA LYS A 377 0.36 -22.38 -25.27
C LYS A 377 0.84 -22.39 -26.72
N GLY A 378 1.29 -21.25 -27.27
CA GLY A 378 1.69 -21.13 -28.68
C GLY A 378 0.53 -21.37 -29.67
N GLN A 379 -0.71 -21.16 -29.23
CA GLN A 379 -1.92 -21.42 -30.01
C GLN A 379 -2.61 -20.12 -30.43
N THR A 380 -3.11 -20.07 -31.65
CA THR A 380 -4.04 -19.03 -32.13
C THR A 380 -5.46 -19.60 -32.17
N GLN A 381 -6.12 -19.69 -31.02
CA GLN A 381 -7.54 -20.09 -31.01
C GLN A 381 -8.42 -18.95 -31.55
N ASN A 382 -9.18 -19.23 -32.60
CA ASN A 382 -10.07 -18.29 -33.29
C ASN A 382 -11.47 -18.17 -32.67
N ARG A 383 -11.71 -18.73 -31.48
CA ARG A 383 -13.01 -18.68 -30.80
C ARG A 383 -12.84 -18.70 -29.29
N ILE A 384 -12.75 -17.52 -28.68
CA ILE A 384 -13.09 -17.32 -27.27
C ILE A 384 -14.35 -16.49 -27.30
N THR A 385 -15.51 -17.09 -27.04
CA THR A 385 -16.76 -16.32 -26.98
C THR A 385 -17.02 -15.78 -25.59
N ASP A 386 -16.32 -16.26 -24.55
CA ASP A 386 -16.63 -15.84 -23.19
C ASP A 386 -15.41 -15.82 -22.27
N LEU A 387 -15.02 -14.63 -21.81
CA LEU A 387 -13.94 -14.47 -20.82
C LEU A 387 -14.54 -14.11 -19.45
N PRO A 388 -14.42 -14.99 -18.45
CA PRO A 388 -14.90 -14.69 -17.11
C PRO A 388 -13.99 -13.63 -16.44
N LEU A 389 -14.62 -12.55 -15.96
CA LEU A 389 -13.95 -11.54 -15.13
C LEU A 389 -13.91 -11.93 -13.65
N GLN A 390 -14.54 -13.05 -13.29
CA GLN A 390 -14.55 -13.58 -11.94
C GLN A 390 -13.99 -15.00 -12.00
N VAL A 391 -12.93 -15.24 -11.23
CA VAL A 391 -12.22 -16.52 -11.21
C VAL A 391 -11.99 -16.97 -9.78
N ALA A 392 -12.18 -18.26 -9.53
CA ALA A 392 -11.73 -18.93 -8.33
C ALA A 392 -10.36 -19.55 -8.63
N VAL A 393 -9.36 -19.41 -7.75
CA VAL A 393 -7.99 -19.92 -7.97
C VAL A 393 -7.34 -20.37 -6.66
N GLY A 394 -6.37 -21.29 -6.74
CA GLY A 394 -5.57 -21.79 -5.63
C GLY A 394 -4.09 -21.89 -6.00
N PHE A 395 -3.23 -21.35 -5.13
CA PHE A 395 -1.77 -21.42 -5.27
C PHE A 395 -1.15 -21.89 -3.94
N PRO A 396 -1.30 -23.18 -3.58
CA PRO A 396 -0.85 -23.66 -2.29
C PRO A 396 0.69 -23.65 -2.21
N PRO A 397 1.25 -23.46 -1.00
CA PRO A 397 2.69 -23.52 -0.82
C PRO A 397 3.28 -24.84 -1.31
N ASN A 398 4.44 -24.79 -1.98
CA ASN A 398 5.18 -25.95 -2.48
C ASN A 398 4.48 -26.77 -3.59
N ALA A 399 3.36 -26.29 -4.17
CA ALA A 399 2.80 -26.95 -5.33
C ALA A 399 3.74 -26.92 -6.54
N SER A 400 3.69 -27.98 -7.35
CA SER A 400 4.31 -27.98 -8.67
C SER A 400 3.57 -27.02 -9.61
N TYR A 401 4.24 -26.53 -10.66
CA TYR A 401 3.55 -25.73 -11.67
C TYR A 401 2.43 -26.51 -12.37
N ALA A 402 2.64 -27.81 -12.62
CA ALA A 402 1.68 -28.67 -13.30
C ALA A 402 0.33 -28.71 -12.57
N SER A 403 0.33 -28.69 -11.23
CA SER A 403 -0.89 -28.73 -10.42
C SER A 403 -1.65 -27.39 -10.33
N VAL A 404 -1.06 -26.28 -10.78
CA VAL A 404 -1.67 -24.93 -10.71
C VAL A 404 -1.73 -24.23 -12.06
N THR A 405 -1.42 -24.93 -13.15
CA THR A 405 -1.33 -24.34 -14.49
C THR A 405 -2.67 -23.78 -14.94
N GLU A 406 -3.78 -24.47 -14.71
CA GLU A 406 -5.12 -24.02 -15.10
C GLU A 406 -5.52 -22.74 -14.34
N ASP A 407 -5.35 -22.74 -13.02
CA ASP A 407 -5.60 -21.59 -12.16
C ASP A 407 -4.74 -20.38 -12.53
N HIS A 408 -3.45 -20.63 -12.86
CA HIS A 408 -2.54 -19.59 -13.31
C HIS A 408 -3.02 -18.96 -14.63
N LEU A 409 -3.42 -19.77 -15.61
CA LEU A 409 -3.89 -19.27 -16.91
C LEU A 409 -5.23 -18.51 -16.76
N ALA A 410 -6.17 -19.01 -15.97
CA ALA A 410 -7.42 -18.33 -15.68
C ALA A 410 -7.20 -16.97 -15.01
N TYR A 411 -6.27 -16.91 -14.04
CA TYR A 411 -5.88 -15.65 -13.39
C TYR A 411 -5.28 -14.66 -14.38
N LEU A 412 -4.35 -15.11 -15.25
CA LEU A 412 -3.73 -14.23 -16.23
C LEU A 412 -4.74 -13.70 -17.25
N ASP A 413 -5.61 -14.55 -17.78
CA ASP A 413 -6.59 -14.17 -18.79
C ASP A 413 -7.58 -13.13 -18.24
N ALA A 414 -8.06 -13.31 -17.02
CA ALA A 414 -8.95 -12.35 -16.37
C ALA A 414 -8.28 -10.98 -16.15
N VAL A 415 -7.01 -10.98 -15.74
CA VAL A 415 -6.27 -9.73 -15.41
C VAL A 415 -5.74 -9.02 -16.66
N PHE A 416 -5.09 -9.71 -17.60
CA PHE A 416 -4.34 -9.05 -18.68
C PHE A 416 -5.11 -8.89 -19.98
N HIS A 417 -6.41 -9.19 -19.99
CA HIS A 417 -7.33 -8.81 -21.05
C HIS A 417 -8.02 -7.47 -20.74
N THR A 418 -8.27 -6.61 -21.74
CA THR A 418 -9.01 -5.36 -21.54
C THR A 418 -10.14 -5.19 -22.53
N HIS A 419 -11.30 -4.77 -22.02
CA HIS A 419 -12.43 -4.31 -22.81
C HIS A 419 -12.82 -2.91 -22.33
N GLY A 420 -12.61 -1.89 -23.17
CA GLY A 420 -12.89 -0.49 -22.83
C GLY A 420 -11.66 0.37 -22.54
N GLY A 421 -11.90 1.60 -22.07
CA GLY A 421 -10.86 2.56 -21.70
C GLY A 421 -10.19 2.26 -20.35
N ARG A 422 -9.25 3.11 -19.96
CA ARG A 422 -8.64 3.07 -18.62
C ARG A 422 -9.52 3.80 -17.61
N LEU A 423 -9.54 3.31 -16.37
CA LEU A 423 -10.22 3.99 -15.27
C LEU A 423 -9.47 5.26 -14.92
N LYS A 424 -10.14 6.41 -15.01
CA LYS A 424 -9.56 7.69 -14.59
C LYS A 424 -9.57 7.77 -13.06
N VAL A 425 -8.41 8.06 -12.48
CA VAL A 425 -8.27 8.40 -11.07
C VAL A 425 -8.30 9.92 -10.99
N ASP A 426 -9.42 10.48 -10.55
CA ASP A 426 -9.57 11.93 -10.47
C ASP A 426 -8.83 12.48 -9.24
N PRO A 427 -7.75 13.27 -9.42
CA PRO A 427 -7.00 13.86 -8.30
C PRO A 427 -7.79 14.95 -7.56
N ALA A 428 -8.80 15.56 -8.19
CA ALA A 428 -9.63 16.64 -7.65
C ALA A 428 -10.92 16.15 -6.97
N SER A 429 -11.34 14.90 -7.22
CA SER A 429 -12.48 14.29 -6.53
C SER A 429 -12.18 14.11 -5.04
N GLY A 430 -12.47 15.13 -4.23
CA GLY A 430 -12.46 15.01 -2.78
C GLY A 430 -13.46 13.95 -2.35
N CYS A 431 -13.06 13.05 -1.46
CA CYS A 431 -14.06 12.33 -0.70
C CYS A 431 -14.64 13.34 0.28
N ALA A 432 -15.89 13.77 0.07
CA ALA A 432 -16.72 14.14 1.19
C ALA A 432 -16.89 12.86 2.00
N VAL A 433 -16.09 12.71 3.06
CA VAL A 433 -16.39 11.74 4.10
C VAL A 433 -17.64 12.27 4.78
N LEU A 434 -18.78 11.64 4.52
CA LEU A 434 -19.98 11.81 5.34
C LEU A 434 -19.82 11.06 6.65
#